data_AF-A0A520EUG4-F1
#
_entry.id   AF-A0A520EUG4-F1
#
_cell.length_a   1.000
_cell.length_b   1.000
_cell.length_c   1.000
_cell.angle_alpha   90.00
_cell.angle_beta   90.00
_cell.angle_gamma   90.00
#
_symmetry.space_group_name_H-M   'P 1'
#
loop_
_entity.id
_entity.type
_entity.pdbx_description
1 polymer ?
#
loop_
_entity_poly.entity_id
_entity_poly.type
_entity_poly.pdbx_seq_one_letter_code
_entity_poly.pdbx_strand_id
1 'polypeptide(L)'
;MAHIINRRGFLTLTGAAAAAAALAACSGPGSGSSGGGGVEGDANTINFWSNHPGKSQEFEKELISRFQAQNPGLTVNLIDGGKNYEEVSQKFNAALSGNDVPDVVVLSDVWWFNYALTGAIEPLDKHFSAAGVDQSDYVDSL
;
A
#
# COMPACT_ATOMS: atom_id res chain seq x y z
N MET A 1 36.14 -24.66 -52.41
CA MET A 1 34.96 -24.26 -51.61
C MET A 1 34.82 -25.23 -50.45
N ALA A 2 35.38 -24.88 -49.29
CA ALA A 2 35.32 -25.68 -48.09
C ALA A 2 34.34 -25.03 -47.12
N HIS A 3 33.22 -25.70 -46.81
CA HIS A 3 32.28 -25.27 -45.80
C HIS A 3 32.85 -25.55 -44.40
N ILE A 4 33.40 -24.51 -43.76
CA ILE A 4 33.79 -24.55 -42.36
C ILE A 4 32.54 -24.26 -41.52
N ILE A 5 31.98 -25.30 -40.90
CA ILE A 5 30.83 -25.22 -40.01
C ILE A 5 31.24 -24.47 -38.74
N ASN A 6 30.60 -23.32 -38.50
CA ASN A 6 30.86 -22.46 -37.35
C ASN A 6 30.28 -23.09 -36.07
N ARG A 7 31.14 -23.38 -35.08
CA ARG A 7 30.80 -24.04 -33.80
C ARG A 7 29.85 -23.23 -32.90
N ARG A 8 29.50 -22.01 -33.31
CA ARG A 8 28.60 -21.10 -32.58
C ARG A 8 27.11 -21.28 -32.91
N GLY A 9 26.78 -22.10 -33.91
CA GLY A 9 25.38 -22.42 -34.27
C GLY A 9 24.80 -23.65 -33.57
N PHE A 10 25.60 -24.40 -32.80
CA PHE A 10 25.17 -25.67 -32.19
C PHE A 10 24.62 -25.50 -30.75
N LEU A 11 24.71 -24.30 -30.16
CA LEU A 11 24.22 -24.03 -28.80
C LEU A 11 22.94 -23.18 -28.76
N THR A 12 22.38 -22.80 -29.91
CA THR A 12 21.17 -21.99 -30.01
C THR A 12 19.89 -22.79 -30.32
N LEU A 13 19.96 -24.13 -30.44
CA LEU A 13 18.81 -24.93 -30.88
C LEU A 13 18.23 -25.92 -29.85
N THR A 14 18.66 -25.90 -28.59
CA THR A 14 18.24 -26.91 -27.58
C THR A 14 17.66 -26.35 -26.28
N GLY A 15 17.47 -25.03 -26.17
CA GLY A 15 16.94 -24.39 -24.95
C GLY A 15 15.49 -23.87 -25.04
N ALA A 16 14.84 -23.97 -26.20
CA ALA A 16 13.59 -23.24 -26.48
C ALA A 16 12.29 -24.06 -26.35
N ALA A 17 12.34 -25.31 -25.85
CA ALA A 17 11.18 -26.22 -25.89
C ALA A 17 10.63 -26.67 -24.52
N ALA A 18 11.14 -26.15 -23.38
CA ALA A 18 10.75 -26.64 -22.05
C ALA A 18 10.26 -25.57 -21.05
N ALA A 19 9.92 -24.35 -21.51
CA ALA A 19 9.38 -23.28 -20.65
C ALA A 19 7.93 -22.87 -20.95
N ALA A 20 7.28 -23.52 -21.93
CA ALA A 20 5.90 -23.17 -22.34
C ALA A 20 4.79 -23.93 -21.57
N ALA A 21 5.14 -24.85 -20.67
CA ALA A 21 4.17 -25.69 -19.95
C ALA A 21 3.75 -25.15 -18.56
N ALA A 22 4.32 -24.04 -18.09
CA ALA A 22 4.02 -23.49 -16.76
C ALA A 22 2.95 -22.38 -16.74
N LEU A 23 2.46 -21.91 -17.90
CA LEU A 23 1.47 -20.81 -17.96
C LEU A 23 0.01 -21.26 -18.16
N ALA A 24 -0.27 -22.57 -18.17
CA ALA A 24 -1.63 -23.08 -18.41
C ALA A 24 -2.50 -23.20 -17.14
N ALA A 25 -2.06 -22.67 -15.99
CA ALA A 25 -2.78 -22.83 -14.73
C ALA A 25 -3.66 -21.64 -14.31
N CYS A 26 -3.80 -20.59 -15.12
CA CYS A 26 -4.69 -19.47 -14.79
C CYS A 26 -5.53 -19.04 -16.00
N SER A 27 -6.54 -19.84 -16.34
CA SER A 27 -7.61 -19.44 -17.26
C SER A 27 -8.96 -19.95 -16.76
N GLY A 28 -9.44 -19.35 -15.68
CA GLY A 28 -10.87 -19.34 -15.35
C GLY A 28 -11.55 -18.18 -16.08
N PRO A 29 -12.71 -18.36 -16.72
CA PRO A 29 -13.44 -17.26 -17.31
C PRO A 29 -14.19 -16.51 -16.20
N GLY A 30 -13.60 -15.42 -15.71
CA GLY A 30 -14.20 -14.50 -14.76
C GLY A 30 -13.85 -13.07 -15.16
N SER A 31 -14.88 -12.31 -15.50
CA SER A 31 -14.79 -10.95 -16.02
C SER A 31 -14.08 -9.99 -15.06
N GLY A 32 -13.12 -9.22 -15.61
CA GLY A 32 -12.76 -7.85 -15.21
C GLY A 32 -12.57 -7.53 -13.73
N SER A 33 -11.32 -7.44 -13.30
CA SER A 33 -10.76 -6.21 -12.70
C SER A 33 -9.27 -6.39 -12.48
N SER A 34 -8.48 -5.51 -13.07
CA SER A 34 -7.08 -5.27 -12.71
C SER A 34 -7.05 -4.64 -11.32
N GLY A 35 -7.06 -5.47 -10.28
CA GLY A 35 -6.75 -5.07 -8.91
C GLY A 35 -5.29 -5.40 -8.63
N GLY A 36 -4.49 -4.39 -8.29
CA GLY A 36 -3.13 -4.59 -7.80
C GLY A 36 -3.18 -5.52 -6.59
N GLY A 37 -2.42 -6.61 -6.65
CA GLY A 37 -2.31 -7.57 -5.56
C GLY A 37 -1.56 -6.95 -4.39
N GLY A 38 -2.30 -6.25 -3.52
CA GLY A 38 -1.97 -5.98 -2.12
C GLY A 38 -1.42 -7.23 -1.45
N VAL A 39 -0.35 -7.13 -0.67
CA VAL A 39 -0.11 -8.14 0.37
C VAL A 39 -1.28 -8.04 1.33
N GLU A 40 -2.10 -9.09 1.38
CA GLU A 40 -3.25 -9.17 2.28
C GLU A 40 -2.68 -9.25 3.71
N GLY A 41 -2.59 -8.09 4.37
CA GLY A 41 -2.26 -8.01 5.79
C GLY A 41 -3.28 -8.77 6.63
N ASP A 42 -2.94 -9.06 7.88
CA ASP A 42 -3.94 -9.54 8.84
C ASP A 42 -5.10 -8.53 8.87
N ALA A 43 -6.28 -8.94 8.41
CA ALA A 43 -7.46 -8.08 8.28
C ALA A 43 -7.90 -7.44 9.60
N ASN A 44 -7.39 -7.93 10.74
CA ASN A 44 -7.67 -7.39 12.06
C ASN A 44 -6.58 -6.46 12.59
N THR A 45 -5.53 -6.20 11.81
CA THR A 45 -4.40 -5.34 12.19
C THR A 45 -4.36 -4.09 11.33
N ILE A 46 -4.33 -2.93 11.97
CA ILE A 46 -4.22 -1.61 11.34
C ILE A 46 -2.82 -1.06 11.59
N ASN A 47 -2.06 -0.81 10.53
CA ASN A 47 -0.75 -0.16 10.60
C ASN A 47 -0.91 1.35 10.45
N PHE A 48 -0.62 2.09 11.52
CA PHE A 48 -0.76 3.54 11.58
C PHE A 48 0.62 4.22 11.65
N TRP A 49 0.99 4.96 10.61
CA TRP A 49 2.24 5.70 10.52
C TRP A 49 2.07 7.15 10.96
N SER A 50 2.83 7.56 11.99
CA SER A 50 2.82 8.93 12.53
C SER A 50 4.24 9.43 12.77
N ASN A 51 4.44 10.74 12.64
CA ASN A 51 5.64 11.46 13.11
C ASN A 51 5.50 11.98 14.56
N HIS A 52 4.43 11.61 15.26
CA HIS A 52 4.16 12.01 16.63
C HIS A 52 4.24 13.54 16.84
N PRO A 53 3.53 14.35 16.03
CA PRO A 53 3.67 15.80 16.02
C PRO A 53 3.40 16.39 17.40
N GLY A 54 4.26 17.31 17.84
CA GLY A 54 4.13 17.92 19.17
C GLY A 54 4.41 16.96 20.34
N LYS A 55 5.16 15.87 20.12
CA LYS A 55 5.42 14.81 21.11
C LYS A 55 4.12 14.08 21.50
N SER A 56 3.23 13.86 20.54
CA SER A 56 1.89 13.32 20.75
C SER A 56 1.83 11.79 20.94
N GLN A 57 2.95 11.08 20.87
CA GLN A 57 2.98 9.61 20.87
C GLN A 57 2.20 8.97 22.03
N GLU A 58 2.29 9.52 23.24
CA GLU A 58 1.57 8.99 24.40
C GLU A 58 0.05 9.24 24.29
N PHE A 59 -0.37 10.33 23.66
CA PHE A 59 -1.79 10.59 23.39
C PHE A 59 -2.31 9.71 22.27
N GLU A 60 -1.52 9.46 21.22
CA GLU A 60 -1.89 8.52 20.15
C GLU A 60 -2.07 7.10 20.69
N LYS A 61 -1.17 6.65 21.57
CA LYS A 61 -1.32 5.36 22.27
C LYS A 61 -2.59 5.28 23.12
N GLU A 62 -2.94 6.36 23.81
CA GLU A 62 -4.19 6.43 24.59
C GLU A 62 -5.42 6.37 23.68
N LEU A 63 -5.43 7.10 22.56
CA LEU A 63 -6.52 7.05 21.57
C LEU A 63 -6.66 5.64 20.96
N ILE A 64 -5.54 5.01 20.63
CA ILE A 64 -5.50 3.63 20.15
C ILE A 64 -6.07 2.66 21.19
N SER A 65 -5.68 2.81 22.46
CA SER A 65 -6.19 1.98 23.56
C SER A 65 -7.72 2.07 23.66
N ARG A 66 -8.28 3.29 23.59
CA ARG A 66 -9.73 3.51 23.60
C ARG A 66 -10.42 2.92 22.37
N PHE A 67 -9.81 3.08 21.19
CA PHE A 67 -10.33 2.50 19.95
C PHE A 67 -10.41 0.97 20.03
N GLN A 68 -9.32 0.30 20.46
CA GLN A 68 -9.29 -1.15 20.59
C GLN A 68 -10.26 -1.66 21.67
N ALA A 69 -10.45 -0.91 22.76
CA ALA A 69 -11.44 -1.27 23.78
C ALA A 69 -12.88 -1.25 23.23
N GLN A 70 -13.18 -0.38 22.27
CA GLN A 70 -14.48 -0.29 21.61
C GLN A 70 -14.62 -1.27 20.44
N ASN A 71 -13.51 -1.78 19.91
CA ASN A 71 -13.47 -2.69 18.76
C ASN A 71 -12.69 -3.96 19.09
N PRO A 72 -13.26 -4.86 19.92
CA PRO A 72 -12.59 -6.10 20.29
C PRO A 72 -12.21 -6.93 19.07
N GLY A 73 -10.97 -7.43 19.04
CA GLY A 73 -10.44 -8.21 17.94
C GLY A 73 -9.60 -7.40 16.96
N LEU A 74 -9.70 -6.07 16.94
CA LEU A 74 -8.80 -5.22 16.17
C LEU A 74 -7.53 -4.85 16.96
N THR A 75 -6.40 -4.81 16.26
CA THR A 75 -5.10 -4.34 16.76
C THR A 75 -4.65 -3.15 15.93
N VAL A 76 -4.10 -2.12 16.56
CA VAL A 76 -3.49 -0.97 15.88
C VAL A 76 -2.00 -0.92 16.23
N ASN A 77 -1.17 -1.05 15.21
CA ASN A 77 0.27 -0.88 15.30
C ASN A 77 0.62 0.58 15.03
N LEU A 78 0.96 1.32 16.08
CA LEU A 78 1.53 2.66 15.94
C LEU A 78 3.00 2.55 15.54
N ILE A 79 3.31 2.98 14.31
CA ILE A 79 4.63 2.90 13.70
C ILE A 79 5.21 4.30 13.60
N ASP A 80 6.46 4.45 14.06
CA ASP A 80 7.24 5.66 13.86
C ASP A 80 7.52 5.82 12.36
N GLY A 81 6.87 6.82 11.77
CA GLY A 81 6.97 7.15 10.35
C GLY A 81 8.19 8.02 10.02
N GLY A 82 8.85 8.60 11.02
CA GLY A 82 9.93 9.58 10.85
C GLY A 82 9.76 10.78 11.78
N LYS A 83 10.80 11.62 11.87
CA LYS A 83 10.83 12.73 12.85
C LYS A 83 9.92 13.91 12.51
N ASN A 84 9.45 13.99 11.27
CA ASN A 84 8.67 15.10 10.74
C ASN A 84 7.86 14.64 9.51
N TYR A 85 7.00 15.50 8.98
CA TYR A 85 6.15 15.18 7.84
C TYR A 85 6.92 14.85 6.55
N GLU A 86 8.09 15.45 6.35
CA GLU A 86 8.97 15.16 5.21
C GLU A 86 9.45 13.70 5.25
N GLU A 87 9.96 13.25 6.40
CA GLU A 87 10.44 11.89 6.57
C GLU A 87 9.30 10.86 6.42
N VAL A 88 8.10 11.15 6.94
CA VAL A 88 6.92 10.29 6.74
C VAL A 88 6.55 10.19 5.26
N SER A 89 6.52 11.33 4.55
CA SER A 89 6.24 11.38 3.12
C SER A 89 7.27 10.59 2.31
N GLN A 90 8.56 10.76 2.59
CA GLN A 90 9.63 10.00 1.93
C GLN A 90 9.50 8.49 2.17
N LYS A 91 9.20 8.07 3.40
CA LYS A 91 8.96 6.67 3.76
C LYS A 91 7.74 6.12 3.01
N PHE A 92 6.64 6.87 2.99
CA PHE A 92 5.41 6.48 2.30
C PHE A 92 5.63 6.35 0.79
N ASN A 93 6.32 7.30 0.17
CA ASN A 93 6.65 7.25 -1.25
C ASN A 93 7.50 6.02 -1.63
N ALA A 94 8.46 5.65 -0.79
CA ALA A 94 9.26 4.45 -0.98
C ALA A 94 8.40 3.18 -0.88
N ALA A 95 7.47 3.15 0.08
CA ALA A 95 6.55 2.02 0.31
C ALA A 95 5.56 1.78 -0.85
N LEU A 96 5.13 2.84 -1.55
CA LEU A 96 4.21 2.73 -2.70
C LEU A 96 4.74 1.81 -3.81
N SER A 97 6.06 1.75 -4.01
CA SER A 97 6.66 0.87 -5.03
C SER A 97 6.76 -0.59 -4.57
N GLY A 98 6.82 -0.83 -3.26
CA GLY A 98 6.95 -2.15 -2.64
C GLY A 98 5.62 -2.78 -2.23
N ASN A 99 4.51 -2.02 -2.33
CA ASN A 99 3.19 -2.43 -1.89
C ASN A 99 3.13 -2.84 -0.40
N ASP A 100 3.99 -2.20 0.40
CA ASP A 100 4.12 -2.37 1.85
C ASP A 100 3.72 -1.05 2.54
N VAL A 101 2.51 -0.58 2.22
CA VAL A 101 1.96 0.70 2.65
C VAL A 101 1.22 0.59 3.98
N PRO A 102 1.14 1.66 4.78
CA PRO A 102 0.28 1.68 5.95
C PRO A 102 -1.21 1.72 5.59
N ASP A 103 -2.05 1.33 6.55
CA ASP A 103 -3.50 1.51 6.47
C ASP A 103 -3.90 2.97 6.77
N VAL A 104 -3.17 3.63 7.68
CA VAL A 104 -3.36 5.04 8.04
C VAL A 104 -2.01 5.74 8.07
N VAL A 105 -1.91 6.91 7.43
CA VAL A 105 -0.67 7.70 7.38
C VAL A 105 -0.95 9.17 7.68
N VAL A 106 -0.11 9.78 8.52
CA VAL A 106 -0.14 11.23 8.77
C VAL A 106 0.56 11.96 7.63
N LEU A 107 -0.17 12.82 6.92
CA LEU A 107 0.35 13.68 5.86
C LEU A 107 0.05 15.14 6.18
N SER A 108 0.98 16.05 5.89
CA SER A 108 0.75 17.49 6.06
C SER A 108 -0.06 18.09 4.91
N ASP A 109 -0.48 19.35 5.10
CA ASP A 109 -1.12 20.21 4.09
C ASP A 109 -0.35 20.30 2.77
N VAL A 110 0.99 20.28 2.82
CA VAL A 110 1.87 20.25 1.64
C VAL A 110 1.88 18.90 0.92
N TRP A 111 1.72 17.80 1.65
CA TRP A 111 1.97 16.45 1.13
C TRP A 111 0.73 15.72 0.63
N TRP A 112 -0.40 15.83 1.33
CA TRP A 112 -1.58 15.00 1.05
C TRP A 112 -2.10 15.14 -0.39
N PHE A 113 -2.09 16.35 -0.94
CA PHE A 113 -2.66 16.63 -2.25
C PHE A 113 -1.90 15.93 -3.39
N ASN A 114 -0.58 15.83 -3.30
CA ASN A 114 0.22 15.13 -4.31
C ASN A 114 -0.13 13.65 -4.37
N TYR A 115 -0.38 13.01 -3.22
CA TYR A 115 -0.80 11.61 -3.16
C TYR A 115 -2.25 11.40 -3.59
N ALA A 116 -3.13 12.35 -3.29
CA ALA A 116 -4.49 12.34 -3.82
C ALA A 116 -4.49 12.41 -5.35
N LEU A 117 -3.69 13.32 -5.94
CA LEU A 117 -3.58 13.50 -7.39
C LEU A 117 -3.07 12.24 -8.12
N THR A 118 -2.19 11.48 -7.49
CA THR A 118 -1.65 10.24 -8.07
C THR A 118 -2.48 9.00 -7.76
N GLY A 119 -3.55 9.13 -6.96
CA GLY A 119 -4.39 8.01 -6.53
C GLY A 119 -3.70 7.09 -5.51
N ALA A 120 -2.69 7.59 -4.80
CA ALA A 120 -1.94 6.84 -3.79
C ALA A 120 -2.65 6.79 -2.42
N ILE A 121 -3.72 7.56 -2.23
CA ILE A 121 -4.59 7.53 -1.05
C ILE A 121 -6.06 7.46 -1.47
N GLU A 122 -6.88 6.77 -0.68
CA GLU A 122 -8.29 6.52 -0.98
C GLU A 122 -9.17 7.77 -0.73
N PRO A 123 -10.05 8.15 -1.67
CA PRO A 123 -11.09 9.16 -1.42
C PRO A 123 -12.08 8.72 -0.33
N LEU A 124 -12.21 9.50 0.73
CA LEU A 124 -12.95 9.07 1.93
C LEU A 124 -14.47 9.34 1.89
N ASP A 125 -15.01 10.06 0.90
CA ASP A 125 -16.41 10.48 0.87
C ASP A 125 -17.40 9.32 1.08
N LYS A 126 -17.18 8.21 0.36
CA LYS A 126 -18.02 7.00 0.47
C LYS A 126 -17.83 6.30 1.81
N HIS A 127 -16.60 6.30 2.34
CA HIS A 127 -16.27 5.68 3.61
C HIS A 127 -16.90 6.45 4.78
N PHE A 128 -16.84 7.78 4.77
CA PHE A 128 -17.50 8.63 5.76
C PHE A 128 -19.01 8.44 5.76
N SER A 129 -19.64 8.40 4.58
CA SER A 129 -21.08 8.12 4.50
C SER A 129 -21.44 6.74 5.04
N ALA A 130 -20.64 5.71 4.73
CA ALA A 130 -20.89 4.34 5.19
C ALA A 130 -20.65 4.18 6.70
N ALA A 131 -19.65 4.88 7.25
CA ALA A 131 -19.32 4.86 8.68
C ALA A 131 -20.22 5.78 9.53
N GLY A 132 -21.09 6.58 8.90
CA GLY A 132 -21.96 7.53 9.61
C GLY A 132 -21.21 8.70 10.23
N VAL A 133 -20.10 9.11 9.63
CA VAL A 133 -19.34 10.29 10.09
C VAL A 133 -20.15 11.55 9.79
N ASP A 134 -20.45 12.33 10.83
CA ASP A 134 -21.07 13.64 10.69
C ASP A 134 -20.03 14.67 10.23
N GLN A 135 -19.96 14.89 8.92
CA GLN A 135 -19.03 15.85 8.34
C GLN A 135 -19.34 17.30 8.74
N SER A 136 -20.56 17.60 9.20
CA SER A 136 -20.94 18.95 9.63
C SER A 136 -20.37 19.34 11.00
N ASP A 137 -19.86 18.36 11.76
CA ASP A 137 -19.16 18.58 13.04
C ASP A 137 -17.65 18.88 12.84
N TYR A 138 -17.15 18.75 11.61
CA TYR A 138 -15.79 19.14 11.26
C TYR A 138 -15.73 20.61 10.86
N VAL A 139 -14.61 21.27 11.17
CA VAL A 139 -14.38 22.66 10.76
C VAL A 139 -14.19 22.72 9.24
N ASP A 140 -14.91 23.63 8.58
CA ASP A 140 -14.74 23.89 7.15
C ASP A 140 -13.29 24.21 6.80
N SER A 141 -12.81 23.68 5.67
CA SER A 141 -11.47 23.97 5.16
C SER A 141 -11.33 25.45 4.78
N LEU A 142 -10.20 26.05 5.15
CA LEU A 142 -9.83 27.45 4.83
C LEU A 142 -9.60 27.69 3.33
#